data_AF-A0A963BQ30-F1
#
_entry.id   AF-A0A963BQ30-F1
#
_cell.length_a   1.000
_cell.length_b   1.000
_cell.length_c   1.000
_cell.angle_alpha   90.00
_cell.angle_beta   90.00
_cell.angle_gamma   90.00
#
_symmetry.space_group_name_H-M   'P 1'
#
loop_
_entity.id
_entity.type
_entity.pdbx_description
1 polymer ?
#
loop_
_entity_poly.entity_id
_entity_poly.type
_entity_poly.pdbx_seq_one_letter_code
_entity_poly.pdbx_strand_id
1 'polypeptide(L)'
;MGYRIEETATGVTITVAQVGDARDSLLAAFSACRDGRCQCPTAAYGELEGLDVQEVGDGLVLDLRVRPGGRLEVDEIRRCLDFTLGQAGLA
;
A
#
# COMPACT_ATOMS: atom_id res chain seq x y z
N MET A 1 0.29 -15.28 -5.70
CA MET A 1 0.44 -13.83 -5.93
C MET A 1 1.19 -13.26 -4.73
N GLY A 2 1.90 -12.14 -4.85
CA GLY A 2 2.70 -11.64 -3.72
C GLY A 2 3.07 -10.18 -3.88
N TYR A 3 3.30 -9.54 -2.74
CA TYR A 3 3.85 -8.20 -2.67
C TYR A 3 5.23 -8.23 -2.02
N ARG A 4 6.06 -7.27 -2.39
CA ARG A 4 7.34 -7.01 -1.74
C ARG A 4 7.25 -5.68 -1.02
N ILE A 5 7.76 -5.64 0.21
CA ILE A 5 7.91 -4.41 0.98
C ILE A 5 9.40 -4.15 1.13
N GLU A 6 9.84 -2.96 0.75
CA GLU A 6 11.20 -2.47 0.91
C GLU A 6 11.18 -1.22 1.78
N GLU A 7 11.80 -1.31 2.95
CA GLU A 7 11.99 -0.14 3.82
C GLU A 7 13.07 0.77 3.21
N THR A 8 12.76 2.06 3.13
CA THR A 8 13.67 3.10 2.66
C THR A 8 13.96 4.08 3.79
N ALA A 9 14.99 4.92 3.62
CA ALA A 9 15.35 5.92 4.63
C ALA A 9 14.22 6.93 4.93
N THR A 10 13.25 7.08 4.02
CA THR A 10 12.16 8.06 4.10
C THR A 10 10.77 7.41 4.15
N GLY A 11 10.70 6.08 4.27
CA GLY A 11 9.43 5.36 4.31
C GLY A 11 9.52 3.95 3.75
N VAL A 12 8.57 3.56 2.92
CA VAL A 12 8.39 2.18 2.48
C VAL A 12 7.93 2.16 1.03
N THR A 13 8.59 1.36 0.20
CA THR A 13 8.16 1.06 -1.16
C THR A 13 7.54 -0.33 -1.19
N ILE A 14 6.33 -0.44 -1.73
CA ILE A 14 5.59 -1.69 -1.86
C ILE A 14 5.44 -1.99 -3.34
N THR A 15 5.83 -3.18 -3.76
CA THR A 15 5.61 -3.65 -5.14
C THR A 15 4.63 -4.81 -5.13
N VAL A 16 3.52 -4.68 -5.85
CA VAL A 16 2.52 -5.72 -6.06
C VAL A 16 2.61 -6.17 -7.52
N ALA A 17 2.97 -7.43 -7.76
CA ALA A 17 3.10 -7.97 -9.11
C ALA A 17 1.90 -8.86 -9.47
N GLN A 18 1.62 -8.96 -10.78
CA GLN A 18 0.60 -9.84 -11.36
C GLN A 18 -0.83 -9.51 -10.92
N VAL A 19 -1.18 -8.22 -10.90
CA VAL A 19 -2.49 -7.73 -10.43
C VAL A 19 -3.64 -8.03 -11.39
N GLY A 20 -3.37 -8.25 -12.68
CA GLY A 20 -4.38 -8.64 -13.67
C GLY A 20 -5.64 -7.76 -13.60
N ASP A 21 -6.81 -8.40 -13.61
CA ASP A 21 -8.11 -7.71 -13.60
C ASP A 21 -8.43 -7.01 -12.27
N ALA A 22 -7.72 -7.35 -11.19
CA ALA A 22 -7.90 -6.73 -9.88
C ALA A 22 -7.15 -5.39 -9.75
N ARG A 23 -6.37 -4.99 -10.77
CA ARG A 23 -5.60 -3.73 -10.79
C ARG A 23 -6.45 -2.51 -10.47
N ASP A 24 -7.56 -2.31 -11.17
CA ASP A 24 -8.39 -1.11 -11.00
C ASP A 24 -9.03 -1.05 -9.61
N SER A 25 -9.42 -2.21 -9.07
CA SER A 25 -9.96 -2.33 -7.71
C SER A 25 -8.89 -1.99 -6.66
N LEU A 26 -7.67 -2.50 -6.84
CA LEU A 26 -6.54 -2.18 -5.97
C LEU A 26 -6.16 -0.71 -6.04
N LEU A 27 -6.06 -0.15 -7.24
CA LEU A 27 -5.73 1.26 -7.44
C LEU A 27 -6.76 2.16 -6.75
N ALA A 28 -8.05 1.84 -6.87
CA ALA A 28 -9.12 2.57 -6.18
C ALA A 28 -9.00 2.44 -4.65
N ALA A 29 -8.72 1.24 -4.14
CA ALA A 29 -8.54 1.00 -2.71
C ALA A 29 -7.34 1.79 -2.15
N PHE A 30 -6.19 1.74 -2.84
CA PHE A 30 -4.98 2.46 -2.43
C PHE A 30 -5.09 3.98 -2.61
N SER A 31 -5.80 4.45 -3.64
CA SER A 31 -6.12 5.87 -3.77
C SER A 31 -7.02 6.36 -2.64
N ALA A 32 -7.98 5.53 -2.19
CA ALA A 32 -8.76 5.86 -1.00
C ALA A 32 -7.89 5.90 0.27
N CYS A 33 -6.82 5.10 0.34
CA CYS A 33 -5.84 5.20 1.44
C CYS A 33 -5.09 6.52 1.46
N ARG A 34 -4.72 7.07 0.30
CA ARG A 34 -4.07 8.39 0.20
C ARG A 34 -4.93 9.49 0.81
N ASP A 35 -6.24 9.42 0.61
CA ASP A 35 -7.19 10.42 1.12
C ASP A 35 -7.61 10.15 2.59
N GLY A 36 -6.93 9.23 3.28
CA GLY A 36 -7.23 8.87 4.68
C GLY A 36 -8.52 8.07 4.85
N ARG A 37 -9.08 7.54 3.75
CA ARG A 37 -10.33 6.76 3.72
C ARG A 37 -10.09 5.26 3.63
N CYS A 38 -8.87 4.77 3.88
CA CYS A 38 -8.61 3.35 3.88
C CYS A 38 -9.49 2.65 4.91
N GLN A 39 -9.99 1.47 4.56
CA GLN A 39 -10.64 0.58 5.54
C GLN A 39 -9.61 -0.25 6.31
N CYS A 40 -8.31 0.02 6.14
CA CYS A 40 -7.29 -0.75 6.84
C CYS A 40 -7.40 -0.50 8.34
N PRO A 41 -7.38 -1.56 9.16
CA PRO A 41 -7.56 -1.46 10.61
C PRO A 41 -6.30 -0.95 11.33
N THR A 42 -5.48 -0.10 10.69
CA THR A 42 -4.16 0.30 11.16
C THR A 42 -4.02 1.81 11.22
N ALA A 43 -3.42 2.33 12.28
CA ALA A 43 -3.14 3.75 12.42
C ALA A 43 -1.90 4.20 11.62
N ALA A 44 -1.10 3.28 11.06
CA ALA A 44 0.11 3.57 10.28
C ALA A 44 -0.06 4.62 9.17
N TYR A 45 -1.26 4.72 8.55
CA TYR A 45 -1.51 5.71 7.50
C TYR A 45 -1.64 7.15 8.02
N GLY A 46 -1.89 7.36 9.32
CA GLY A 46 -1.91 8.68 9.94
C GLY A 46 -0.52 9.34 10.02
N GLU A 47 0.52 8.51 10.07
CA GLU A 47 1.93 8.93 10.09
C GLU A 47 2.50 9.18 8.69
N LEU A 48 1.72 8.91 7.64
CA LEU A 48 2.14 9.16 6.27
C LEU A 48 2.11 10.65 5.96
N GLU A 49 3.18 11.08 5.31
CA GLU A 49 3.29 12.37 4.64
C GLU A 49 2.61 12.30 3.26
N GLY A 50 2.75 11.17 2.59
CA GLY A 50 2.15 10.94 1.29
C GLY A 50 2.16 9.47 0.88
N LEU A 51 1.25 9.15 -0.04
CA LEU A 51 1.18 7.86 -0.70
C LEU A 51 1.08 8.12 -2.20
N ASP A 52 2.07 7.64 -2.93
CA ASP A 52 2.10 7.67 -4.39
C ASP A 52 1.85 6.25 -4.90
N VAL A 53 0.97 6.12 -5.90
CA VAL A 53 0.71 4.83 -6.58
C VAL A 53 1.10 4.99 -8.03
N GLN A 54 1.93 4.08 -8.50
CA GLN A 54 2.42 4.02 -9.86
C GLN A 54 2.08 2.66 -10.47
N GLU A 55 1.58 2.68 -11.71
CA GLU A 55 1.35 1.46 -12.47
C GLU A 55 2.65 1.05 -13.17
N VAL A 56 3.07 -0.20 -12.98
CA VAL A 56 4.32 -0.71 -13.56
C VAL A 56 4.04 -2.05 -14.23
N GLY A 57 3.78 -2.01 -15.55
CA GLY A 57 3.48 -3.19 -16.35
C GLY A 57 2.18 -3.86 -15.92
N ASP A 58 2.27 -5.11 -15.46
CA ASP A 58 1.17 -5.92 -14.92
C ASP A 58 1.14 -5.86 -13.37
N GLY A 59 1.61 -4.75 -12.80
CA GLY A 59 1.83 -4.55 -11.38
C GLY A 59 1.54 -3.13 -10.93
N LEU A 60 1.57 -2.93 -9.62
CA LEU A 60 1.45 -1.65 -8.94
C LEU A 60 2.66 -1.45 -8.03
N VAL A 61 3.20 -0.24 -8.01
CA VAL A 61 4.21 0.20 -7.05
C VAL A 61 3.59 1.29 -6.20
N LEU A 62 3.69 1.16 -4.88
CA LEU A 62 3.25 2.15 -3.92
C LEU A 62 4.46 2.69 -3.18
N ASP A 63 4.62 4.01 -3.19
CA ASP A 63 5.63 4.70 -2.41
C ASP A 63 4.95 5.41 -1.25
N LEU A 64 5.16 4.88 -0.04
CA LEU A 64 4.66 5.42 1.21
C LEU A 64 5.77 6.25 1.85
N ARG A 65 5.55 7.56 1.95
CA ARG A 65 6.45 8.48 2.64
C ARG A 65 5.94 8.75 4.04
N VAL A 66 6.79 8.55 5.04
CA VAL A 66 6.47 8.86 6.44
C VAL A 66 6.81 10.30 6.73
N ARG A 67 6.04 10.93 7.61
CA ARG A 67 6.39 12.25 8.12
C ARG A 67 7.74 12.22 8.84
N PRO A 68 8.49 13.33 8.85
CA PRO A 68 9.74 13.43 9.58
C PRO A 68 9.55 13.07 11.07
N GLY A 69 10.25 12.03 11.54
CA GLY A 69 10.15 11.53 12.92
C GLY A 69 9.06 10.48 13.16
N GLY A 70 8.21 10.21 12.16
CA GLY A 70 7.26 9.10 12.16
C GLY A 70 7.94 7.79 11.80
N ARG A 71 7.38 6.68 12.27
CA ARG A 71 7.83 5.33 11.91
C ARG A 71 6.67 4.54 11.34
N LEU A 72 6.88 3.90 10.19
CA LEU A 72 5.94 2.92 9.67
C LEU A 72 6.28 1.55 10.23
N GLU A 73 5.30 0.94 10.91
CA GLU A 73 5.40 -0.46 11.32
C GLU A 73 5.08 -1.35 10.11
N VAL A 74 6.10 -2.02 9.57
CA VAL A 74 5.96 -2.88 8.38
C VAL A 74 4.89 -3.96 8.58
N ASP A 75 4.74 -4.49 9.81
CA ASP A 75 3.73 -5.49 10.12
C ASP A 75 2.29 -4.93 10.10
N GLU A 76 2.10 -3.63 10.31
CA GLU A 76 0.81 -2.98 10.07
C GLU A 76 0.54 -2.83 8.57
N ILE A 77 1.55 -2.42 7.80
CA ILE A 77 1.44 -2.31 6.34
C ILE A 77 1.09 -3.67 5.73
N ARG A 78 1.77 -4.75 6.17
CA ARG A 78 1.47 -6.13 5.73
C ARG A 78 0.01 -6.50 5.97
N ARG A 79 -0.50 -6.30 7.19
CA ARG A 79 -1.89 -6.61 7.53
C ARG A 79 -2.89 -5.84 6.68
N CYS A 80 -2.60 -4.57 6.40
CA CYS A 80 -3.42 -3.75 5.52
C CYS A 80 -3.39 -4.26 4.07
N LEU A 81 -2.20 -4.57 3.54
CA LEU A 81 -2.06 -5.14 2.20
C LEU A 81 -2.79 -6.47 2.08
N ASP A 82 -2.63 -7.38 3.05
CA ASP A 82 -3.32 -8.67 3.06
C ASP A 82 -4.84 -8.49 3.04
N PHE A 83 -5.37 -7.54 3.83
CA PHE A 83 -6.79 -7.23 3.84
C PHE A 83 -7.26 -6.67 2.50
N THR A 84 -6.56 -5.69 1.94
CA THR A 84 -6.90 -5.07 0.66
C THR A 84 -6.82 -6.06 -0.50
N LEU A 85 -5.77 -6.89 -0.54
CA LEU A 85 -5.63 -7.96 -1.53
C LEU A 85 -6.72 -9.01 -1.37
N GLY A 86 -7.10 -9.36 -0.14
CA GLY A 86 -8.24 -10.23 0.13
C GLY A 86 -9.56 -9.68 -0.40
N GLN A 87 -9.80 -8.38 -0.26
CA GLN A 87 -10.99 -7.73 -0.82
C GLN A 87 -10.99 -7.70 -2.35
N ALA A 88 -9.81 -7.61 -2.96
CA ALA A 88 -9.63 -7.65 -4.40
C ALA A 88 -9.70 -9.07 -4.99
N GLY A 89 -9.89 -10.11 -4.16
CA GLY A 89 -9.92 -11.51 -4.59
C GLY A 89 -8.54 -12.07 -4.93
N LEU A 90 -7.49 -11.48 -4.35
CA LEU A 90 -6.07 -11.75 -4.64
C LEU A 90 -5.31 -12.40 -3.47
N ALA A 91 -6.00 -12.70 -2.36
CA ALA A 91 -5.44 -13.40 -1.20
C ALA A 91 -5.29 -14.91 -1.43
#